data_AF-A0A4Y7TBZ7-F1
#
_entry.id   AF-A0A4Y7TBZ7-F1
#
_cell.length_a   1.000
_cell.length_b   1.000
_cell.length_c   1.000
_cell.angle_alpha   90.00
_cell.angle_beta   90.00
_cell.angle_gamma   90.00
#
_symmetry.space_group_name_H-M   'P 1'
#
loop_
_entity.id
_entity.type
_entity.pdbx_description
1 polymer ?
#
loop_
_entity_poly.entity_id
_entity_poly.type
_entity_poly.pdbx_seq_one_letter_code
_entity_poly.pdbx_strand_id
1 'polypeptide(L)'
;MPFLRSLTRLELSRGFRHLGEASFWSTLTKSKIRLRALRIPKLEFPIVEYLASCSGLEEFVFDHMNVGANGDNPTGTGITPTEEVQLFYDSVLPSHCGTLRTLGLACDVPDRALWYLSHDRLEQIALCPSLRHLEVMYHHMNSEDPFMRLAPPCHIVSDPPSIPKFPLVRPFPQHFQ
;
A
#
# COMPACT_ATOMS: atom_id res chain seq x y z
N MET A 1 -16.78 24.21 -6.13
CA MET A 1 -16.78 24.10 -4.65
C MET A 1 -15.58 24.84 -4.05
N PRO A 2 -15.71 26.14 -3.69
CA PRO A 2 -14.59 26.92 -3.14
C PRO A 2 -14.15 26.46 -1.74
N PHE A 3 -15.03 25.81 -0.98
CA PHE A 3 -14.81 25.45 0.42
C PHE A 3 -13.89 24.24 0.65
N LEU A 4 -13.59 23.46 -0.39
CA LEU A 4 -12.74 22.25 -0.28
C LEU A 4 -11.29 22.49 -0.72
N ARG A 5 -10.87 23.72 -1.00
CA ARG A 5 -9.49 24.01 -1.44
C ARG A 5 -8.42 23.60 -0.41
N SER A 6 -8.80 23.55 0.86
CA SER A 6 -7.93 23.13 1.97
C SER A 6 -8.11 21.65 2.34
N LEU A 7 -8.93 20.89 1.61
CA LEU A 7 -9.16 19.48 1.87
C LEU A 7 -7.90 18.69 1.52
N THR A 8 -7.22 18.19 2.56
CA THR A 8 -6.02 17.35 2.43
C THR A 8 -6.21 15.95 2.99
N ARG A 9 -7.26 15.73 3.79
CA ARG A 9 -7.56 14.43 4.40
C ARG A 9 -9.02 14.11 4.13
N LEU A 10 -9.27 12.90 3.66
CA LEU A 10 -10.61 12.35 3.45
C LEU A 10 -10.66 10.95 4.04
N GLU A 11 -11.62 10.71 4.93
CA GLU A 11 -11.87 9.41 5.51
C GLU A 11 -13.33 9.04 5.27
N LEU A 12 -13.53 7.93 4.58
CA LEU A 12 -14.84 7.42 4.22
C LEU A 12 -15.13 6.19 5.08
N SER A 13 -16.17 6.28 5.90
CA SER A 13 -16.59 5.19 6.76
C SER A 13 -17.49 4.20 6.01
N ARG A 14 -17.55 2.98 6.55
CA ARG A 14 -18.44 1.91 6.09
C ARG A 14 -19.89 2.37 6.23
N GLY A 15 -20.53 2.75 5.12
CA GLY A 15 -21.89 3.31 5.10
C GLY A 15 -22.15 4.25 3.92
N PHE A 16 -21.09 4.86 3.39
CA PHE A 16 -21.18 5.70 2.20
C PHE A 16 -21.15 4.86 0.91
N ARG A 17 -22.27 4.21 0.58
CA ARG A 17 -22.41 3.37 -0.64
C ARG A 17 -22.47 4.15 -1.95
N HIS A 18 -22.59 5.48 -1.89
CA HIS A 18 -22.78 6.35 -3.05
C HIS A 18 -21.53 7.17 -3.42
N LEU A 19 -20.38 6.96 -2.76
CA LEU A 19 -19.18 7.75 -3.04
C LEU A 19 -18.31 7.20 -4.17
N GLY A 20 -18.72 6.12 -4.82
CA GLY A 20 -18.28 5.76 -6.18
C GLY A 20 -18.84 6.70 -7.26
N GLU A 21 -19.64 7.71 -6.88
CA GLU A 21 -20.12 8.69 -7.84
C GLU A 21 -18.93 9.47 -8.43
N ALA A 22 -18.67 9.22 -9.72
CA ALA A 22 -17.56 9.82 -10.45
C ALA A 22 -17.58 11.36 -10.42
N SER A 23 -18.74 11.98 -10.15
CA SER A 23 -18.89 13.43 -10.03
C SER A 23 -18.04 14.03 -8.90
N PHE A 24 -17.94 13.35 -7.75
CA PHE A 24 -17.14 13.82 -6.61
C PHE A 24 -15.65 13.82 -6.94
N TRP A 25 -15.13 12.67 -7.37
CA TRP A 25 -13.71 12.49 -7.70
C TRP A 25 -13.28 13.36 -8.88
N SER A 26 -14.08 13.42 -9.94
CA SER A 26 -13.81 14.31 -11.08
C SER A 26 -13.83 15.78 -10.69
N THR A 27 -14.63 16.18 -9.70
CA THR A 27 -14.62 17.55 -9.17
C THR A 27 -13.33 17.85 -8.41
N LEU A 28 -12.81 16.91 -7.61
CA LEU A 28 -11.50 17.05 -6.96
C LEU A 28 -10.39 17.20 -8.00
N THR A 29 -10.39 16.35 -9.04
CA THR A 29 -9.45 16.41 -10.16
C THR A 29 -9.50 17.76 -10.86
N LYS A 30 -10.69 18.20 -11.31
CA LYS A 30 -10.88 19.47 -12.02
C LYS A 30 -10.51 20.68 -11.16
N SER A 31 -10.75 20.59 -9.86
CA SER A 31 -10.42 21.65 -8.89
C SER A 31 -8.96 21.62 -8.43
N LYS A 32 -8.14 20.67 -8.92
CA LYS A 32 -6.74 20.45 -8.53
C LYS A 32 -6.56 20.25 -7.02
N ILE A 33 -7.55 19.67 -6.35
CA ILE A 33 -7.47 19.36 -4.93
C ILE A 33 -6.67 18.07 -4.78
N ARG A 34 -5.62 18.10 -3.97
CA ARG A 34 -4.71 16.96 -3.74
C ARG A 34 -4.83 16.48 -2.30
N LEU A 35 -5.33 15.27 -2.13
CA LEU A 35 -5.35 14.62 -0.85
C LEU A 35 -3.93 14.16 -0.48
N ARG A 36 -3.59 14.34 0.80
CA ARG A 36 -2.40 13.80 1.47
C ARG A 36 -2.74 12.53 2.24
N ALA A 37 -3.96 12.41 2.74
CA ALA A 37 -4.42 11.22 3.44
C ALA A 37 -5.78 10.79 2.91
N LEU A 38 -5.91 9.52 2.53
CA LEU A 38 -7.16 8.95 2.04
C LEU A 38 -7.40 7.59 2.70
N ARG A 39 -8.56 7.46 3.35
CA ARG A 39 -9.07 6.18 3.85
C ARG A 39 -10.41 5.85 3.20
N ILE A 40 -10.52 4.68 2.59
CA ILE A 40 -11.72 4.24 1.86
C ILE A 40 -12.13 2.81 2.23
N PRO A 41 -13.43 2.45 2.17
CA PRO A 41 -13.87 1.08 2.43
C PRO A 41 -13.74 0.15 1.20
N LYS A 42 -13.58 0.70 0.00
CA LYS A 42 -13.47 -0.07 -1.24
C LYS A 42 -12.66 0.72 -2.26
N LEU A 43 -11.80 0.03 -3.00
CA LEU A 43 -11.10 0.57 -4.15
C LEU A 43 -12.06 0.53 -5.35
N GLU A 44 -12.38 1.68 -5.92
CA GLU A 44 -13.28 1.82 -7.07
C GLU A 44 -12.63 2.68 -8.15
N PHE A 45 -13.01 2.44 -9.41
CA PHE A 45 -12.36 3.05 -10.57
C PHE A 45 -12.23 4.59 -10.50
N PRO A 46 -13.29 5.37 -10.16
CA PRO A 46 -13.17 6.83 -10.09
C PRO A 46 -12.17 7.32 -9.02
N ILE A 47 -11.97 6.53 -7.96
CA ILE A 47 -10.99 6.81 -6.91
C ILE A 47 -9.58 6.62 -7.46
N VAL A 48 -9.36 5.49 -8.15
CA VAL A 48 -8.05 5.17 -8.73
C VAL A 48 -7.67 6.16 -9.83
N GLU A 49 -8.62 6.56 -10.69
CA GLU A 49 -8.41 7.62 -11.68
C GLU A 49 -8.01 8.96 -11.03
N TYR A 50 -8.70 9.35 -9.95
CA TYR A 50 -8.35 10.55 -9.20
C TYR A 50 -6.92 10.46 -8.65
N LEU A 51 -6.57 9.35 -8.00
CA LEU A 51 -5.25 9.15 -7.44
C LEU A 51 -4.17 9.17 -8.54
N ALA A 52 -4.39 8.50 -9.66
CA ALA A 52 -3.49 8.49 -10.81
C ALA A 52 -3.30 9.88 -11.44
N SER A 53 -4.29 10.77 -11.30
CA SER A 53 -4.21 12.14 -11.82
C SER A 53 -3.34 13.09 -10.98
N CYS A 54 -2.87 12.66 -9.81
CA CYS A 54 -2.12 13.51 -8.89
C CYS A 54 -0.95 12.79 -8.21
N SER A 55 -0.18 13.55 -7.42
CA SER A 55 0.95 13.04 -6.65
C SER A 55 1.00 13.70 -5.28
N GLY A 56 1.81 13.15 -4.37
CA GLY A 56 1.98 13.70 -3.02
C GLY A 56 1.08 13.09 -1.94
N LEU A 57 0.47 11.94 -2.19
CA LEU A 57 -0.25 11.18 -1.17
C LEU A 57 0.77 10.67 -0.12
N GLU A 58 0.48 10.92 1.15
CA GLU A 58 1.31 10.53 2.30
C GLU A 58 0.73 9.29 3.01
N GLU A 59 -0.59 9.12 3.00
CA GLU A 59 -1.30 8.02 3.65
C GLU A 59 -2.43 7.51 2.75
N PHE A 60 -2.42 6.21 2.50
CA PHE A 60 -3.49 5.52 1.79
C PHE A 60 -3.88 4.26 2.53
N VAL A 61 -5.15 4.14 2.89
CA VAL A 61 -5.69 2.94 3.53
C VAL A 61 -6.98 2.57 2.83
N PHE A 62 -7.07 1.35 2.30
CA PHE A 62 -8.36 0.80 1.91
C PHE A 62 -8.71 -0.42 2.74
N ASP A 63 -9.99 -0.50 3.11
CA ASP A 63 -10.52 -1.44 4.06
C ASP A 63 -11.63 -2.29 3.43
N HIS A 64 -11.25 -3.22 2.55
CA HIS A 64 -12.18 -4.11 1.84
C HIS A 64 -12.64 -5.23 2.78
N MET A 65 -13.45 -4.86 3.78
CA MET A 65 -14.01 -5.77 4.78
C MET A 65 -15.56 -5.70 4.77
N ASN A 66 -16.22 -6.85 4.84
CA ASN A 66 -17.67 -7.07 4.86
C ASN A 66 -18.44 -6.63 3.59
N VAL A 67 -17.84 -6.72 2.41
CA VAL A 67 -18.56 -6.41 1.15
C VAL A 67 -19.62 -7.48 0.81
N GLY A 68 -19.58 -8.66 1.45
CA GLY A 68 -20.50 -9.78 1.19
C GLY A 68 -21.88 -9.71 1.88
N ALA A 69 -22.18 -8.71 2.70
CA ALA A 69 -23.43 -8.75 3.50
C ALA A 69 -24.71 -8.32 2.75
N ASN A 70 -24.63 -7.63 1.60
CA ASN A 70 -25.81 -7.23 0.83
C ASN A 70 -25.47 -6.95 -0.64
N GLY A 71 -25.60 -7.95 -1.50
CA GLY A 71 -25.93 -7.75 -2.92
C GLY A 71 -24.79 -7.81 -3.94
N ASP A 72 -23.54 -7.60 -3.57
CA ASP A 72 -22.39 -7.87 -4.46
C ASP A 72 -22.09 -9.38 -4.41
N ASN A 73 -23.00 -10.18 -4.96
CA ASN A 73 -22.76 -11.59 -5.23
C ASN A 73 -21.56 -11.67 -6.18
N PRO A 74 -20.37 -12.09 -5.75
CA PRO A 74 -19.27 -12.21 -6.66
C PRO A 74 -19.36 -13.59 -7.27
N THR A 75 -20.10 -13.69 -8.37
CA THR A 75 -20.06 -14.86 -9.24
C THR A 75 -18.68 -15.05 -9.90
N GLY A 76 -17.72 -14.14 -9.67
CA GLY A 76 -16.33 -14.28 -10.10
C GLY A 76 -15.47 -15.02 -9.07
N THR A 77 -15.31 -16.33 -9.23
CA THR A 77 -14.30 -17.17 -8.57
C THR A 77 -12.89 -16.95 -9.14
N GLY A 78 -12.54 -15.72 -9.49
CA GLY A 78 -11.33 -15.40 -10.22
C GLY A 78 -10.16 -15.00 -9.32
N ILE A 79 -8.98 -15.59 -9.56
CA ILE A 79 -7.70 -15.16 -8.98
C ILE A 79 -7.18 -13.89 -9.71
N THR A 80 -7.86 -13.44 -10.77
CA THR A 80 -7.46 -12.30 -11.57
C THR A 80 -7.79 -10.97 -10.87
N PRO A 81 -6.80 -10.07 -10.66
CA PRO A 81 -7.05 -8.74 -10.12
C PRO A 81 -8.01 -7.94 -11.01
N THR A 82 -8.85 -7.11 -10.40
CA THR A 82 -9.68 -6.18 -11.17
C THR A 82 -8.84 -5.07 -11.80
N GLU A 83 -9.41 -4.37 -12.77
CA GLU A 83 -8.76 -3.25 -13.46
C GLU A 83 -8.31 -2.15 -12.49
N GLU A 84 -9.09 -1.88 -11.44
CA GLU A 84 -8.75 -0.91 -10.40
C GLU A 84 -7.48 -1.30 -9.64
N VAL A 85 -7.30 -2.58 -9.35
CA VAL A 85 -6.10 -3.08 -8.66
C VAL A 85 -4.89 -2.98 -9.57
N GLN A 86 -5.03 -3.35 -10.84
CA GLN A 86 -3.97 -3.21 -11.83
C GLN A 86 -3.53 -1.74 -11.95
N LEU A 87 -4.49 -0.83 -12.17
CA LEU A 87 -4.22 0.59 -12.31
C LEU A 87 -3.61 1.21 -11.04
N PHE A 88 -4.03 0.75 -9.85
CA PHE A 88 -3.43 1.18 -8.60
C PHE A 88 -1.93 0.88 -8.57
N TYR A 89 -1.54 -0.35 -8.89
CA TYR A 89 -0.14 -0.74 -8.83
C TYR A 89 0.69 -0.21 -10.00
N ASP A 90 0.10 -0.13 -11.19
CA ASP A 90 0.83 0.25 -12.40
C ASP A 90 1.00 1.78 -12.53
N SER A 91 0.11 2.57 -11.94
CA SER A 91 0.09 4.03 -12.10
C SER A 91 0.04 4.81 -10.79
N VAL A 92 -0.83 4.43 -9.85
CA VAL A 92 -1.02 5.18 -8.60
C VAL A 92 0.19 5.04 -7.67
N LEU A 93 0.58 3.81 -7.35
CA LEU A 93 1.67 3.53 -6.42
C LEU A 93 3.00 4.17 -6.88
N PRO A 94 3.44 4.03 -8.16
CA PRO A 94 4.62 4.74 -8.66
C PRO A 94 4.54 6.26 -8.54
N SER A 95 3.36 6.85 -8.74
CA SER A 95 3.15 8.30 -8.70
C SER A 95 3.20 8.89 -7.28
N HIS A 96 3.06 8.03 -6.25
CA HIS A 96 3.11 8.41 -4.84
C HIS A 96 4.31 7.81 -4.09
N CYS A 97 5.16 7.00 -4.73
CA CYS A 97 6.24 6.26 -4.07
C CYS A 97 7.19 7.15 -3.25
N GLY A 98 7.46 8.36 -3.75
CA GLY A 98 8.33 9.33 -3.08
C GLY A 98 7.72 9.99 -1.84
N THR A 99 6.40 9.93 -1.65
CA THR A 99 5.70 10.62 -0.55
C THR A 99 4.91 9.69 0.36
N LEU A 100 4.51 8.52 -0.11
CA LEU A 100 3.68 7.58 0.62
C LEU A 100 4.44 7.02 1.82
N ARG A 101 3.91 7.25 3.02
CA ARG A 101 4.49 6.84 4.32
C ARG A 101 3.70 5.71 4.97
N THR A 102 2.40 5.66 4.71
CA THR A 102 1.49 4.66 5.25
C THR A 102 0.68 4.05 4.12
N LEU A 103 0.74 2.73 3.99
CA LEU A 103 -0.07 1.93 3.09
C LEU A 103 -0.85 0.90 3.90
N GLY A 104 -2.18 0.96 3.88
CA GLY A 104 -3.06 0.00 4.52
C GLY A 104 -3.86 -0.81 3.52
N LEU A 105 -3.74 -2.12 3.62
CA LEU A 105 -4.35 -3.12 2.76
C LEU A 105 -5.18 -4.07 3.64
N ALA A 106 -6.49 -3.87 3.69
CA ALA A 106 -7.41 -4.78 4.39
C ALA A 106 -8.26 -5.56 3.38
N CYS A 107 -8.30 -6.89 3.50
CA CYS A 107 -9.16 -7.75 2.71
C CYS A 107 -9.74 -8.90 3.54
N ASP A 108 -11.05 -9.10 3.45
CA ASP A 108 -11.79 -10.18 4.12
C ASP A 108 -11.95 -11.46 3.29
N VAL A 109 -11.61 -11.40 1.99
CA VAL A 109 -11.74 -12.54 1.07
C VAL A 109 -10.37 -13.14 0.76
N PRO A 110 -10.11 -14.39 1.19
CA PRO A 110 -8.83 -15.10 0.99
C PRO A 110 -8.25 -14.97 -0.42
N ASP A 111 -9.02 -15.40 -1.42
CA ASP A 111 -8.57 -15.45 -2.82
C ASP A 111 -8.25 -14.07 -3.40
N ARG A 112 -8.85 -13.01 -2.86
CA ARG A 112 -8.64 -11.63 -3.32
C ARG A 112 -7.51 -10.93 -2.59
N ALA A 113 -7.12 -11.40 -1.41
CA ALA A 113 -5.94 -10.87 -0.74
C ALA A 113 -4.71 -10.96 -1.65
N LEU A 114 -4.63 -12.01 -2.48
CA LEU A 114 -3.58 -12.21 -3.47
C LEU A 114 -3.53 -11.12 -4.55
N TRP A 115 -4.64 -10.44 -4.85
CA TRP A 115 -4.63 -9.33 -5.81
C TRP A 115 -3.78 -8.16 -5.33
N TYR A 116 -3.75 -7.97 -4.01
CA TYR A 116 -3.06 -6.85 -3.36
C TYR A 116 -1.71 -7.27 -2.77
N LEU A 117 -1.55 -8.54 -2.40
CA LEU A 117 -0.42 -9.04 -1.61
C LEU A 117 0.33 -10.18 -2.29
N SER A 118 0.27 -10.29 -3.62
CA SER A 118 1.15 -11.21 -4.35
C SER A 118 2.61 -10.78 -4.20
N HIS A 119 3.54 -11.70 -4.49
CA HIS A 119 4.97 -11.42 -4.46
C HIS A 119 5.35 -10.20 -5.30
N ASP A 120 4.91 -10.15 -6.56
CA ASP A 120 5.17 -9.04 -7.47
C ASP A 120 4.65 -7.69 -6.92
N ARG A 121 3.51 -7.69 -6.23
CA ARG A 121 2.95 -6.47 -5.62
C ARG A 121 3.75 -6.04 -4.39
N LEU A 122 4.22 -6.99 -3.58
CA LEU A 122 5.12 -6.68 -2.47
C LEU A 122 6.45 -6.11 -2.94
N GLU A 123 7.00 -6.62 -4.05
CA GLU A 123 8.20 -6.03 -4.67
C GLU A 123 7.95 -4.59 -5.11
N GLN A 124 6.80 -4.29 -5.73
CA GLN A 124 6.43 -2.93 -6.11
C GLN A 124 6.27 -2.00 -4.88
N ILE A 125 5.66 -2.50 -3.80
CA ILE A 125 5.56 -1.75 -2.53
C ILE A 125 6.95 -1.47 -1.95
N ALA A 126 7.86 -2.43 -2.01
CA ALA A 126 9.23 -2.29 -1.52
C ALA A 126 10.03 -1.20 -2.26
N LEU A 127 9.61 -0.81 -3.47
CA LEU A 127 10.21 0.30 -4.22
C LEU A 127 9.80 1.69 -3.70
N CYS A 128 8.93 1.79 -2.68
CA CYS A 128 8.52 3.07 -2.10
C CYS A 128 9.50 3.54 -1.01
N PRO A 129 10.42 4.48 -1.29
CA PRO A 129 11.49 4.86 -0.35
C PRO A 129 10.99 5.58 0.91
N SER A 130 9.79 6.18 0.85
CA SER A 130 9.21 6.93 1.95
C SER A 130 8.31 6.08 2.86
N LEU A 131 8.04 4.82 2.49
CA LEU A 131 7.12 3.96 3.21
C LEU A 131 7.70 3.58 4.57
N ARG A 132 6.93 3.81 5.63
CA ARG A 132 7.32 3.53 7.03
C ARG A 132 6.36 2.58 7.73
N HIS A 133 5.11 2.57 7.31
CA HIS A 133 4.05 1.77 7.90
C HIS A 133 3.34 1.03 6.78
N LEU A 134 3.36 -0.29 6.86
CA LEU A 134 2.58 -1.18 6.01
C LEU A 134 1.61 -1.92 6.93
N GLU A 135 0.32 -1.64 6.78
CA GLU A 135 -0.74 -2.31 7.50
C GLU A 135 -1.36 -3.36 6.59
N VAL A 136 -1.31 -4.62 6.99
CA VAL A 136 -1.94 -5.73 6.27
C VAL A 136 -2.93 -6.38 7.21
N MET A 137 -4.21 -6.34 6.85
CA MET A 137 -5.28 -6.96 7.62
C MET A 137 -5.97 -8.03 6.79
N TYR A 138 -5.98 -9.23 7.34
CA TYR A 138 -6.59 -10.40 6.75
C TYR A 138 -7.55 -11.04 7.76
N HIS A 139 -8.83 -11.14 7.42
CA HIS A 139 -9.80 -11.86 8.25
C HIS A 139 -9.96 -13.29 7.73
N HIS A 140 -9.28 -14.23 8.38
CA HIS A 140 -9.50 -15.65 8.19
C HIS A 140 -10.82 -16.05 8.84
N MET A 141 -11.86 -16.31 8.05
CA MET A 141 -13.05 -17.02 8.55
C MET A 141 -12.75 -18.53 8.46
N ASN A 142 -12.38 -19.14 9.59
CA ASN A 142 -12.20 -20.59 9.83
C ASN A 142 -11.13 -21.34 8.99
N SER A 143 -10.05 -21.71 9.67
CA SER A 143 -8.87 -22.41 9.18
C SER A 143 -9.07 -23.92 9.01
N GLU A 144 -9.07 -24.39 7.75
CA GLU A 144 -8.48 -25.68 7.35
C GLU A 144 -7.85 -25.58 5.95
N ASP A 145 -7.26 -24.43 5.57
CA ASP A 145 -6.65 -24.27 4.24
C ASP A 145 -5.11 -24.33 4.29
N PRO A 146 -4.44 -25.28 3.59
CA PRO A 146 -2.99 -25.50 3.63
C PRO A 146 -2.13 -24.38 3.00
N PHE A 147 -2.73 -23.30 2.49
CA PHE A 147 -2.00 -22.20 1.84
C PHE A 147 -1.29 -21.24 2.81
N MET A 148 -1.41 -21.43 4.13
CA MET A 148 -0.59 -20.78 5.17
C MET A 148 0.87 -21.33 5.22
N ARG A 149 1.48 -21.52 4.05
CA ARG A 149 2.93 -21.74 3.88
C ARG A 149 3.60 -20.60 3.12
N LEU A 150 3.06 -19.38 3.21
CA LEU A 150 3.89 -18.19 3.04
C LEU A 150 4.82 -18.12 4.26
N ALA A 151 5.95 -18.80 4.16
CA ALA A 151 6.97 -18.79 5.19
C ALA A 151 7.50 -17.35 5.41
N PRO A 152 7.60 -16.87 6.65
CA PRO A 152 8.74 -16.05 7.04
C PRO A 152 9.85 -17.02 7.47
N PRO A 153 11.09 -16.84 6.99
CA PRO A 153 11.99 -16.05 7.82
C PRO A 153 13.07 -15.33 7.01
N CYS A 154 12.98 -14.01 6.91
CA CYS A 154 14.17 -13.20 6.68
C CYS A 154 14.44 -12.44 7.96
N HIS A 155 15.33 -13.00 8.79
CA HIS A 155 16.03 -12.28 9.82
C HIS A 155 16.71 -11.06 9.20
N ILE A 156 16.11 -9.88 9.30
CA ILE A 156 16.88 -8.63 9.28
C ILE A 156 17.44 -8.51 10.70
N VAL A 157 18.46 -9.32 10.98
CA VAL A 157 19.45 -8.94 11.99
C VAL A 157 20.22 -7.81 11.34
N SER A 158 20.03 -6.60 11.88
CA SER A 158 20.90 -5.48 11.62
C SER A 158 22.27 -5.80 12.21
N ASP A 159 23.14 -6.46 11.46
CA ASP A 159 24.57 -6.39 11.77
C ASP A 159 25.06 -4.98 11.41
N PRO A 160 25.68 -4.25 12.34
CA PRO A 160 26.33 -2.99 12.01
C PRO A 160 27.48 -3.25 11.01
N PRO A 161 27.80 -2.29 10.13
CA PRO A 161 28.85 -2.48 9.13
C PRO A 161 30.17 -2.77 9.84
N SER A 162 30.68 -3.98 9.62
CA SER A 162 32.02 -4.36 10.07
C SER A 162 33.04 -3.42 9.43
N ILE A 163 33.65 -2.57 10.27
CA ILE A 163 34.74 -1.68 9.91
C ILE A 163 35.84 -2.53 9.23
N PRO A 164 36.32 -2.18 8.02
CA PRO A 164 37.45 -2.88 7.43
C PRO A 164 38.68 -2.70 8.32
N LYS A 165 39.17 -3.81 8.89
CA LYS A 165 40.44 -3.84 9.64
C LYS A 165 41.58 -3.68 8.63
N PHE A 166 42.06 -2.46 8.46
CA PHE A 166 43.36 -2.22 7.84
C PHE A 166 44.45 -2.92 8.67
N PRO A 167 45.42 -3.62 8.06
CA PRO A 167 46.55 -4.15 8.80
C PRO A 167 47.35 -2.99 9.41
N LEU A 168 47.43 -2.97 10.75
CA LEU A 168 48.34 -2.12 11.49
C LEU A 168 49.78 -2.43 11.05
N VAL A 169 50.40 -1.48 10.36
CA VAL A 169 51.84 -1.46 10.12
C VAL A 169 52.53 -1.49 11.49
N ARG A 170 53.35 -2.53 11.74
CA ARG A 170 54.11 -2.64 12.98
C ARG A 170 55.16 -1.52 13.04
N PRO A 171 55.32 -0.82 14.17
CA PRO A 171 56.46 0.06 14.34
C PRO A 171 57.72 -0.79 14.60
N PHE A 172 58.81 -0.44 13.92
CA PHE A 172 60.16 -0.93 14.18
C PHE A 172 60.54 -0.71 15.66
N PRO A 173 61.15 -1.68 16.34
CA PRO A 173 61.96 -1.38 17.50
C PRO A 173 63.40 -1.06 17.04
N GLN A 174 63.78 0.21 17.20
CA GLN A 174 65.16 0.57 17.47
C GLN A 174 65.53 0.02 18.84
N HIS A 175 66.67 -0.65 18.98
CA HIS A 175 67.78 -0.19 19.83
C HIS A 175 68.96 -1.19 19.83
N PHE A 176 70.11 -0.65 19.40
CA PHE A 176 71.45 -0.77 19.99
C PHE A 176 71.94 -2.12 20.53
N GLN A 177 72.98 -2.65 19.87
CA GLN A 177 74.31 -2.79 20.47
C GLN A 177 75.36 -2.22 19.50
#